data_AF-A0A3M7MDW0-F1
#
_entry.id   AF-A0A3M7MDW0-F1
#
_cell.length_a   1.000
_cell.length_b   1.000
_cell.length_c   1.000
_cell.angle_alpha   90.00
_cell.angle_beta   90.00
_cell.angle_gamma   90.00
#
_symmetry.space_group_name_H-M   'P 1'
#
loop_
_entity.id
_entity.type
_entity.pdbx_description
1 polymer ?
#
loop_
_entity_poly.entity_id
_entity_poly.type
_entity_poly.pdbx_seq_one_letter_code
_entity_poly.pdbx_strand_id
1 'polypeptide(L)'
;MPLVIHARKCHGDASHLDAGLGIQASQTSIPDLYFTTTTADITTPTTTITTRITGTTSLPPVALPPSPPHGPPAPIKRGDPFPHARIFRIVRRRARTAIMLSWAKSTLAAVAGTQEPEYGPDAIQPVGTKGDEPAYTELTKKDLKWVTLDYTNVETQTFYIFTDAGHTGFLQVIYNSIAGLRVTVQFNCKLFYPNNEKPFLWASDPVHNYGFDEDQHSFYADGVSIELAADGNSYEIKAAVNENSMVNVKFTRTAPGFMGGKDGMTNYGTDPKAPWGSMHHHFWPRCSVEGTIITKEGEVDLKGRGMLSHALQGMKPHHAAARWNFANFQSPSYSAIIMEFTTPASYASTVVRVCGIATDGKLLFANTDGAKVEHTETKQDETGWAEPTAASYHWAGKTEDGKEVTADLAGSLGKNIDRVDVMAEVPGFIKTLVANAAGTKPYIYQYAPKLTIKIKVGDEVKEEEGTLFTEATFVS
;
A
#
# COMPACT_ATOMS: atom_id res chain seq x y z
N MET A 1 -0.24 -3.44 -1.87
CA MET A 1 -0.57 -3.26 -0.45
C MET A 1 -2.07 -3.40 -0.37
N PRO A 2 -2.65 -4.24 0.50
CA PRO A 2 -4.07 -4.08 0.83
C PRO A 2 -4.19 -2.68 1.45
N LEU A 3 -4.66 -1.72 0.66
CA LEU A 3 -4.58 -0.29 0.96
C LEU A 3 -5.64 0.11 1.99
N VAL A 4 -5.67 -0.57 3.13
CA VAL A 4 -6.63 -0.30 4.20
C VAL A 4 -6.05 0.83 5.05
N ILE A 5 -6.32 2.08 4.70
CA ILE A 5 -5.78 3.25 5.40
C ILE A 5 -6.83 3.76 6.40
N HIS A 6 -6.61 3.56 7.72
CA HIS A 6 -7.30 4.23 8.86
C HIS A 6 -8.84 4.22 8.85
N ALA A 7 -9.58 3.53 9.74
CA ALA A 7 -11.04 3.72 9.78
C ALA A 7 -11.57 4.48 10.99
N ARG A 8 -12.58 5.35 10.77
CA ARG A 8 -13.56 5.77 11.79
C ARG A 8 -14.94 5.76 11.16
N LYS A 9 -15.81 4.84 11.60
CA LYS A 9 -17.22 4.83 11.23
C LYS A 9 -17.99 5.77 12.17
N CYS A 10 -18.58 6.84 11.63
CA CYS A 10 -19.57 7.63 12.36
C CYS A 10 -20.78 6.74 12.70
N HIS A 11 -21.12 6.65 13.98
CA HIS A 11 -22.37 6.03 14.43
C HIS A 11 -23.53 6.94 14.04
N GLY A 12 -24.42 6.45 13.18
CA GLY A 12 -25.73 7.03 12.97
C GLY A 12 -26.75 6.15 13.67
N ASP A 13 -27.24 6.61 14.82
CA ASP A 13 -28.38 6.01 15.51
C ASP A 13 -29.61 6.09 14.61
N ALA A 14 -30.22 4.92 14.37
CA ALA A 14 -31.54 4.84 13.78
C ALA A 14 -32.58 4.78 14.91
N SER A 15 -33.38 5.83 15.05
CA SER A 15 -34.61 5.78 15.83
C SER A 15 -35.70 6.63 15.16
N HIS A 16 -36.79 5.94 14.79
CA HIS A 16 -38.18 6.37 14.65
C HIS A 16 -38.53 7.60 13.78
N LEU A 17 -39.35 7.37 12.73
CA LEU A 17 -40.77 7.75 12.74
C LEU A 17 -41.55 7.27 11.50
N ASP A 18 -42.83 7.11 11.75
CA ASP A 18 -43.92 6.50 10.98
C ASP A 18 -44.31 7.19 9.66
N ALA A 19 -44.92 6.34 8.82
CA ALA A 19 -46.12 6.54 7.99
C ALA A 19 -46.26 7.78 7.05
N GLY A 20 -46.63 7.48 5.80
CA GLY A 20 -47.49 8.39 5.03
C GLY A 20 -47.40 8.29 3.51
N LEU A 21 -48.41 7.61 2.94
CA LEU A 21 -49.14 7.98 1.72
C LEU A 21 -48.38 8.12 0.39
N GLY A 22 -48.75 7.26 -0.56
CA GLY A 22 -48.45 7.43 -1.98
C GLY A 22 -49.23 8.55 -2.65
N ILE A 23 -48.88 8.85 -3.90
CA ILE A 23 -49.75 9.12 -5.06
C ILE A 23 -48.88 9.38 -6.31
N GLN A 24 -49.25 8.65 -7.36
CA GLN A 24 -49.24 8.88 -8.82
C GLN A 24 -48.11 9.62 -9.58
N ALA A 25 -47.79 8.96 -10.69
CA ALA A 25 -47.12 9.41 -11.91
C ALA A 25 -47.85 10.55 -12.66
N SER A 26 -47.10 11.27 -13.51
CA SER A 26 -47.40 11.42 -14.96
C SER A 26 -46.42 12.36 -15.67
N GLN A 27 -46.03 11.95 -16.90
CA GLN A 27 -45.92 12.73 -18.15
C GLN A 27 -44.96 13.95 -18.20
N THR A 28 -44.24 14.37 -19.25
CA THR A 28 -44.22 14.17 -20.73
C THR A 28 -43.01 15.02 -21.21
N SER A 29 -42.05 14.51 -21.98
CA SER A 29 -41.85 14.72 -23.44
C SER A 29 -41.30 16.09 -23.96
N ILE A 30 -40.07 16.04 -24.54
CA ILE A 30 -39.62 16.63 -25.86
C ILE A 30 -39.32 18.17 -25.94
N PRO A 31 -38.50 18.76 -26.86
CA PRO A 31 -37.39 18.31 -27.76
C PRO A 31 -36.10 19.19 -27.75
N ASP A 32 -35.06 18.65 -28.41
CA ASP A 32 -34.03 19.22 -29.31
C ASP A 32 -33.77 20.74 -29.42
N LEU A 33 -32.47 21.08 -29.47
CA LEU A 33 -31.95 22.24 -30.21
C LEU A 33 -30.60 21.93 -30.88
N TYR A 34 -30.61 21.91 -32.21
CA TYR A 34 -29.43 22.01 -33.07
C TYR A 34 -28.95 23.47 -33.16
N PHE A 35 -27.63 23.70 -33.21
CA PHE A 35 -27.05 24.77 -34.06
C PHE A 35 -25.61 24.41 -34.48
N THR A 36 -25.35 24.62 -35.76
CA THR A 36 -24.11 24.42 -36.50
C THR A 36 -23.25 25.69 -36.61
N THR A 37 -21.93 25.47 -36.73
CA THR A 37 -20.89 26.25 -37.45
C THR A 37 -20.54 27.68 -37.01
N THR A 38 -19.25 27.97 -36.82
CA THR A 38 -18.39 28.70 -37.79
C THR A 38 -16.93 28.84 -37.29
N THR A 39 -15.99 28.62 -38.20
CA THR A 39 -14.53 28.82 -38.14
C THR A 39 -14.09 30.30 -38.07
N ALA A 40 -12.96 30.60 -37.41
CA ALA A 40 -12.17 31.79 -37.70
C ALA A 40 -10.67 31.57 -37.39
N ASP A 41 -9.85 31.64 -38.43
CA ASP A 41 -8.39 31.79 -38.44
C ASP A 41 -7.98 33.21 -38.00
N ILE A 42 -6.88 33.35 -37.23
CA ILE A 42 -6.05 34.56 -37.22
C ILE A 42 -4.55 34.19 -37.10
N THR A 43 -3.78 34.75 -38.02
CA THR A 43 -2.34 34.61 -38.29
C THR A 43 -1.43 35.62 -37.54
N THR A 44 -0.29 35.12 -37.01
CA THR A 44 1.09 35.72 -36.89
C THR A 44 1.35 37.02 -36.07
N PRO A 45 2.60 37.37 -35.62
CA PRO A 45 3.93 36.90 -36.09
C PRO A 45 5.03 36.55 -35.06
N THR A 46 6.04 35.90 -35.61
CA THR A 46 7.37 35.53 -35.08
C THR A 46 8.28 36.74 -34.83
N THR A 47 9.08 36.73 -33.76
CA THR A 47 10.31 37.55 -33.64
C THR A 47 11.46 36.68 -33.16
N THR A 48 12.48 36.57 -34.00
CA THR A 48 13.77 35.91 -33.73
C THR A 48 14.74 36.97 -33.22
N ILE A 49 15.38 36.73 -32.07
CA ILE A 49 16.53 37.52 -31.60
C ILE A 49 17.77 36.64 -31.64
N THR A 50 18.68 37.01 -32.53
CA THR A 50 20.02 36.46 -32.70
C THR A 50 20.98 37.24 -31.80
N THR A 51 21.67 36.58 -30.88
CA THR A 51 22.85 37.18 -30.21
C THR A 51 24.02 36.22 -30.25
N ARG A 52 25.06 36.63 -30.99
CA ARG A 52 26.41 36.04 -30.99
C ARG A 52 27.03 36.17 -29.60
N ILE A 53 27.67 35.11 -29.10
CA ILE A 53 28.68 35.21 -28.05
C ILE A 53 29.98 34.62 -28.58
N THR A 54 30.91 35.51 -28.88
CA THR A 54 32.35 35.24 -29.03
C THR A 54 33.05 35.66 -27.75
N GLY A 55 34.05 34.90 -27.31
CA GLY A 55 35.12 35.44 -26.46
C GLY A 55 35.31 34.76 -25.11
N THR A 56 36.35 33.95 -25.08
CA THR A 56 37.11 33.44 -23.93
C THR A 56 37.60 34.54 -22.99
N THR A 57 37.39 34.39 -21.67
CA THR A 57 38.29 34.93 -20.64
C THR A 57 38.23 34.04 -19.38
N SER A 58 39.41 33.55 -18.99
CA SER A 58 39.70 32.81 -17.78
C SER A 58 39.61 33.69 -16.53
N LEU A 59 38.91 33.23 -15.49
CA LEU A 59 38.94 33.81 -14.15
C LEU A 59 39.98 33.08 -13.28
N PRO A 60 40.80 33.79 -12.47
CA PRO A 60 41.79 33.17 -11.58
C PRO A 60 41.15 32.65 -10.29
N PRO A 61 41.80 31.70 -9.58
CA PRO A 61 41.24 31.06 -8.39
C PRO A 61 41.28 31.98 -7.16
N VAL A 62 40.17 32.00 -6.41
CA VAL A 62 40.03 32.71 -5.13
C VAL A 62 40.62 31.85 -4.02
N ALA A 63 41.60 32.39 -3.29
CA ALA A 63 42.23 31.77 -2.13
C ALA A 63 41.33 31.83 -0.88
N LEU A 64 41.24 30.73 -0.14
CA LEU A 64 40.58 30.64 1.16
C LEU A 64 41.44 31.28 2.28
N PRO A 65 40.85 32.02 3.23
CA PRO A 65 41.59 32.56 4.37
C PRO A 65 41.91 31.46 5.42
N PRO A 66 43.02 31.60 6.17
CA PRO A 66 43.47 30.59 7.12
C PRO A 66 42.63 30.57 8.42
N SER A 67 42.48 29.37 8.99
CA SER A 67 41.80 29.10 10.26
C SER A 67 42.56 29.73 11.46
N PRO A 68 41.86 30.30 12.45
CA PRO A 68 42.49 30.85 13.66
C PRO A 68 42.91 29.74 14.65
N PRO A 69 43.96 29.97 15.46
CA PRO A 69 44.51 28.96 16.37
C PRO A 69 43.65 28.76 17.63
N HIS A 70 43.62 27.52 18.11
CA HIS A 70 42.98 27.09 19.35
C HIS A 70 43.76 27.58 20.58
N GLY A 71 43.10 28.35 21.45
CA GLY A 71 43.55 28.67 22.81
C GLY A 71 42.44 28.34 23.83
N PRO A 72 42.78 28.07 25.11
CA PRO A 72 41.82 27.57 26.10
C PRO A 72 40.88 28.68 26.61
N PRO A 73 39.67 28.35 27.07
CA PRO A 73 38.67 29.36 27.42
C PRO A 73 38.92 29.97 28.81
N ALA A 74 38.79 31.29 28.90
CA ALA A 74 38.74 32.05 30.15
C ALA A 74 37.31 32.08 30.75
N PRO A 75 37.14 32.24 32.08
CA PRO A 75 35.86 32.00 32.75
C PRO A 75 34.87 33.17 32.64
N ILE A 76 33.59 32.84 32.47
CA ILE A 76 32.47 33.78 32.30
C ILE A 76 31.99 34.28 33.68
N LYS A 77 31.95 35.61 33.88
CA LYS A 77 31.21 36.28 34.97
C LYS A 77 29.81 36.68 34.49
N ARG A 78 28.78 36.45 35.32
CA ARG A 78 27.37 36.86 35.10
C ARG A 78 27.17 38.35 35.38
N GLY A 79 26.37 39.03 34.55
CA GLY A 79 25.76 40.33 34.89
C GLY A 79 25.29 41.15 33.68
N ASP A 80 23.99 41.06 33.37
CA ASP A 80 23.11 42.06 32.71
C ASP A 80 23.17 42.39 31.20
N PRO A 81 22.03 42.84 30.60
CA PRO A 81 21.56 42.33 29.30
C PRO A 81 21.77 43.27 28.10
N PHE A 82 22.09 42.70 26.93
CA PHE A 82 22.24 43.42 25.65
C PHE A 82 20.97 43.37 24.76
N PRO A 83 20.67 44.44 23.99
CA PRO A 83 19.43 44.61 23.23
C PRO A 83 19.54 43.99 21.82
N HIS A 84 19.66 42.66 21.70
CA HIS A 84 19.69 41.99 20.38
C HIS A 84 18.57 40.95 20.16
N ALA A 85 17.64 40.82 21.11
CA ALA A 85 16.57 39.82 21.03
C ALA A 85 15.40 40.18 20.10
N ARG A 86 15.26 41.43 19.63
CA ARG A 86 14.16 41.84 18.72
C ARG A 86 14.46 41.58 17.25
N ILE A 87 15.69 41.76 16.78
CA ILE A 87 16.04 41.62 15.36
C ILE A 87 16.12 40.13 14.96
N PHE A 88 16.69 39.26 15.80
CA PHE A 88 16.72 37.82 15.56
C PHE A 88 15.34 37.16 15.56
N ARG A 89 14.38 37.68 16.34
CA ARG A 89 12.98 37.20 16.33
C ARG A 89 12.26 37.55 15.04
N ILE A 90 12.55 38.71 14.44
CA ILE A 90 11.93 39.16 13.19
C ILE A 90 12.51 38.41 11.98
N VAL A 91 13.83 38.17 11.96
CA VAL A 91 14.49 37.40 10.89
C VAL A 91 14.11 35.91 10.96
N ARG A 92 14.03 35.29 12.16
CA ARG A 92 13.52 33.92 12.32
C ARG A 92 12.02 33.79 12.00
N ARG A 93 11.20 34.80 12.30
CA ARG A 93 9.78 34.81 11.86
C ARG A 93 9.68 34.89 10.34
N ARG A 94 10.41 35.79 9.68
CA ARG A 94 10.37 35.93 8.21
C ARG A 94 10.92 34.69 7.49
N ALA A 95 11.98 34.06 8.00
CA ALA A 95 12.50 32.80 7.44
C ALA A 95 11.52 31.62 7.64
N ARG A 96 10.88 31.50 8.83
CA ARG A 96 9.83 30.49 9.06
C ARG A 96 8.58 30.73 8.22
N THR A 97 8.20 31.99 7.99
CA THR A 97 7.08 32.34 7.12
C THR A 97 7.42 32.06 5.65
N ALA A 98 8.63 32.34 5.18
CA ALA A 98 9.05 32.04 3.80
C ALA A 98 9.18 30.52 3.54
N ILE A 99 9.68 29.74 4.51
CA ILE A 99 9.73 28.28 4.45
C ILE A 99 8.31 27.69 4.51
N MET A 100 7.42 28.21 5.38
CA MET A 100 6.00 27.81 5.39
C MET A 100 5.25 28.22 4.12
N LEU A 101 5.57 29.36 3.50
CA LEU A 101 4.94 29.79 2.24
C LEU A 101 5.46 28.97 1.04
N SER A 102 6.73 28.57 1.06
CA SER A 102 7.30 27.65 0.06
C SER A 102 6.75 26.24 0.21
N TRP A 103 6.61 25.74 1.44
CA TRP A 103 5.93 24.47 1.76
C TRP A 103 4.45 24.52 1.40
N ALA A 104 3.76 25.62 1.71
CA ALA A 104 2.37 25.81 1.33
C ALA A 104 2.24 25.88 -0.20
N LYS A 105 3.17 26.53 -0.92
CA LYS A 105 3.19 26.58 -2.39
C LYS A 105 3.55 25.24 -3.04
N SER A 106 4.50 24.47 -2.52
CA SER A 106 4.83 23.15 -3.06
C SER A 106 3.72 22.13 -2.76
N THR A 107 3.11 22.23 -1.59
CA THR A 107 1.96 21.41 -1.22
C THR A 107 0.73 21.86 -2.00
N LEU A 108 0.47 23.16 -2.18
CA LEU A 108 -0.61 23.68 -3.03
C LEU A 108 -0.38 23.39 -4.50
N ALA A 109 0.85 23.37 -5.02
CA ALA A 109 1.10 22.99 -6.42
C ALA A 109 0.93 21.48 -6.65
N ALA A 110 1.31 20.66 -5.66
CA ALA A 110 1.11 19.21 -5.66
C ALA A 110 -0.33 18.78 -5.31
N VAL A 111 -1.14 19.68 -4.73
CA VAL A 111 -2.55 19.46 -4.35
C VAL A 111 -3.51 20.16 -5.31
N ALA A 112 -3.09 21.22 -6.00
CA ALA A 112 -3.87 21.92 -7.01
C ALA A 112 -3.46 21.43 -8.41
N GLY A 113 -3.73 20.17 -8.71
CA GLY A 113 -3.89 19.67 -10.08
C GLY A 113 -2.81 20.05 -11.10
N THR A 114 -1.53 20.14 -10.70
CA THR A 114 -0.48 19.99 -11.71
C THR A 114 -0.39 18.50 -12.02
N GLN A 115 -0.50 18.12 -13.29
CA GLN A 115 -0.20 16.75 -13.70
C GLN A 115 1.18 16.40 -13.14
N GLU A 116 1.27 15.27 -12.43
CA GLU A 116 2.58 14.71 -12.07
C GLU A 116 3.45 14.70 -13.32
N PRO A 117 4.71 15.18 -13.25
CA PRO A 117 5.61 15.13 -14.40
C PRO A 117 5.61 13.73 -15.02
N GLU A 118 5.59 13.67 -16.35
CA GLU A 118 5.83 12.41 -17.05
C GLU A 118 7.33 12.09 -16.95
N TYR A 119 7.69 11.22 -16.00
CA TYR A 119 9.08 10.79 -15.79
C TYR A 119 9.51 9.71 -16.79
N GLY A 120 8.56 8.89 -17.27
CA GLY A 120 8.81 7.82 -18.23
C GLY A 120 9.17 6.48 -17.58
N PRO A 121 9.33 5.40 -18.38
CA PRO A 121 9.56 4.04 -17.88
C PRO A 121 10.93 3.87 -17.20
N ASP A 122 11.93 4.70 -17.54
CA ASP A 122 13.27 4.63 -16.93
C ASP A 122 13.29 5.15 -15.49
N ALA A 123 12.27 5.91 -15.09
CA ALA A 123 12.12 6.46 -13.75
C ALA A 123 11.51 5.47 -12.73
N ILE A 124 11.27 4.23 -13.15
CA ILE A 124 10.94 3.11 -12.26
C ILE A 124 11.94 1.98 -12.51
N GLN A 125 12.38 1.34 -11.43
CA GLN A 125 13.20 0.14 -11.47
C GLN A 125 12.42 -0.98 -10.76
N PRO A 126 11.57 -1.71 -11.50
CA PRO A 126 10.78 -2.81 -10.96
C PRO A 126 11.65 -3.85 -10.25
N VAL A 127 11.12 -4.43 -9.18
CA VAL A 127 11.73 -5.57 -8.50
C VAL A 127 12.11 -6.69 -9.49
N GLY A 128 13.30 -7.27 -9.34
CA GLY A 128 13.79 -8.36 -10.20
C GLY A 128 14.28 -7.93 -11.58
N THR A 129 14.34 -6.63 -11.89
CA THR A 129 14.85 -6.12 -13.18
C THR A 129 16.24 -5.47 -13.08
N LYS A 130 16.84 -5.45 -11.88
CA LYS A 130 18.08 -4.71 -11.61
C LYS A 130 19.32 -5.56 -11.89
N GLY A 131 19.73 -5.65 -13.16
CA GLY A 131 20.90 -6.43 -13.55
C GLY A 131 20.67 -7.94 -13.34
N ASP A 132 21.69 -8.67 -12.88
CA ASP A 132 21.66 -10.14 -12.75
C ASP A 132 21.06 -10.60 -11.40
N GLU A 133 19.90 -10.03 -11.01
CA GLU A 133 19.19 -10.47 -9.80
C GLU A 133 18.60 -11.87 -9.97
N PRO A 134 18.51 -12.68 -8.88
CA PRO A 134 17.77 -13.93 -8.93
C PRO A 134 16.28 -13.63 -9.15
N ALA A 135 15.52 -14.60 -9.66
CA ALA A 135 14.07 -14.44 -9.83
C ALA A 135 13.36 -14.12 -8.49
N TYR A 136 13.86 -14.72 -7.40
CA TYR A 136 13.38 -14.48 -6.04
C TYR A 136 14.50 -14.77 -5.03
N THR A 137 14.27 -14.36 -3.78
CA THR A 137 15.10 -14.70 -2.63
C THR A 137 14.21 -15.24 -1.51
N GLU A 138 14.62 -16.35 -0.89
CA GLU A 138 13.95 -16.85 0.31
C GLU A 138 14.20 -15.91 1.50
N LEU A 139 13.13 -15.62 2.26
CA LEU A 139 13.23 -14.72 3.40
C LEU A 139 13.99 -15.36 4.54
N THR A 140 14.93 -14.60 5.06
CA THR A 140 15.60 -14.85 6.34
C THR A 140 15.05 -13.89 7.39
N LYS A 141 15.40 -14.11 8.67
CA LYS A 141 14.94 -13.26 9.77
C LYS A 141 15.24 -11.76 9.53
N LYS A 142 16.38 -11.43 8.92
CA LYS A 142 16.80 -10.05 8.63
C LYS A 142 15.80 -9.31 7.70
N ASP A 143 15.08 -10.05 6.86
CA ASP A 143 14.19 -9.53 5.83
C ASP A 143 12.78 -9.25 6.40
N LEU A 144 12.56 -9.61 7.68
CA LEU A 144 11.33 -9.38 8.45
C LEU A 144 11.42 -8.16 9.37
N LYS A 145 12.52 -7.40 9.26
CA LYS A 145 12.72 -6.18 10.03
C LYS A 145 11.78 -5.09 9.54
N TRP A 146 11.19 -4.37 10.49
CA TRP A 146 10.60 -3.07 10.21
C TRP A 146 11.69 -2.13 9.69
N VAL A 147 11.34 -1.31 8.71
CA VAL A 147 12.26 -0.33 8.10
C VAL A 147 12.11 1.02 8.80
N THR A 148 10.88 1.42 9.13
CA THR A 148 10.57 2.64 9.89
C THR A 148 11.16 3.91 9.25
N LEU A 149 10.93 4.09 7.95
CA LEU A 149 11.49 5.23 7.21
C LEU A 149 11.08 6.58 7.85
N ASP A 150 11.99 7.55 7.80
CA ASP A 150 11.84 8.86 8.42
C ASP A 150 11.15 9.91 7.53
N TYR A 151 10.74 9.53 6.32
CA TYR A 151 9.97 10.35 5.39
C TYR A 151 8.58 9.76 5.12
N THR A 152 7.80 10.36 4.20
CA THR A 152 6.44 9.89 3.89
C THR A 152 6.43 8.43 3.46
N ASN A 153 5.85 7.56 4.29
CA ASN A 153 5.73 6.14 4.00
C ASN A 153 4.55 5.49 4.73
N VAL A 154 4.15 4.34 4.20
CA VAL A 154 3.31 3.38 4.93
C VAL A 154 4.01 2.03 4.95
N GLU A 155 4.22 1.48 6.13
CA GLU A 155 4.73 0.14 6.35
C GLU A 155 3.68 -0.70 7.09
N THR A 156 3.47 -1.94 6.64
CA THR A 156 2.43 -2.81 7.19
C THR A 156 2.92 -4.23 7.36
N GLN A 157 2.46 -4.88 8.42
CA GLN A 157 2.40 -6.33 8.51
C GLN A 157 0.92 -6.73 8.51
N THR A 158 0.51 -7.49 7.49
CA THR A 158 -0.85 -8.03 7.36
C THR A 158 -0.81 -9.54 7.44
N PHE A 159 -1.53 -10.10 8.40
CA PHE A 159 -1.65 -11.53 8.68
C PHE A 159 -3.04 -12.00 8.23
N TYR A 160 -3.11 -12.57 7.03
CA TYR A 160 -4.35 -13.12 6.48
C TYR A 160 -4.68 -14.47 7.10
N ILE A 161 -5.97 -14.69 7.39
CA ILE A 161 -6.49 -15.85 8.11
C ILE A 161 -7.51 -16.59 7.24
N PHE A 162 -7.42 -17.92 7.22
CA PHE A 162 -8.36 -18.83 6.58
C PHE A 162 -8.60 -20.00 7.54
N THR A 163 -9.73 -20.01 8.24
CA THR A 163 -9.97 -20.99 9.30
C THR A 163 -10.61 -22.26 8.78
N ASP A 164 -10.48 -23.36 9.52
CA ASP A 164 -11.13 -24.65 9.23
C ASP A 164 -12.66 -24.52 9.25
N ALA A 165 -13.19 -23.60 10.06
CA ALA A 165 -14.61 -23.25 10.11
C ALA A 165 -15.08 -22.38 8.93
N GLY A 166 -14.17 -21.96 8.04
CA GLY A 166 -14.48 -21.20 6.83
C GLY A 166 -14.51 -19.68 7.02
N HIS A 167 -14.06 -19.16 8.17
CA HIS A 167 -13.86 -17.72 8.31
C HIS A 167 -12.66 -17.29 7.47
N THR A 168 -12.75 -16.08 6.91
CA THR A 168 -11.61 -15.42 6.26
C THR A 168 -11.40 -14.05 6.88
N GLY A 169 -10.20 -13.50 6.82
CA GLY A 169 -9.96 -12.20 7.43
C GLY A 169 -8.50 -11.83 7.48
N PHE A 170 -8.18 -10.79 8.23
CA PHE A 170 -6.81 -10.41 8.51
C PHE A 170 -6.69 -9.63 9.81
N LEU A 171 -5.50 -9.72 10.39
CA LEU A 171 -4.99 -8.81 11.40
C LEU A 171 -3.91 -7.95 10.76
N GLN A 172 -3.91 -6.65 11.04
CA GLN A 172 -2.95 -5.76 10.40
C GLN A 172 -2.48 -4.69 11.37
N VAL A 173 -1.17 -4.47 11.39
CA VAL A 173 -0.58 -3.25 11.94
C VAL A 173 -0.13 -2.35 10.81
N ILE A 174 -0.41 -1.06 10.93
CA ILE A 174 -0.01 -0.03 9.98
C ILE A 174 0.84 1.00 10.70
N TYR A 175 2.08 1.14 10.28
CA TYR A 175 2.95 2.25 10.63
C TYR A 175 2.93 3.27 9.49
N ASN A 176 2.45 4.48 9.75
CA ASN A 176 2.33 5.52 8.72
C ASN A 176 3.07 6.78 9.16
N SER A 177 4.10 7.16 8.42
CA SER A 177 4.83 8.41 8.62
C SER A 177 4.36 9.45 7.62
N ILE A 178 3.91 10.60 8.11
CA ILE A 178 3.45 11.73 7.30
C ILE A 178 4.58 12.76 7.25
N ALA A 179 5.33 12.76 6.14
CA ALA A 179 6.46 13.66 5.89
C ALA A 179 7.52 13.68 7.01
N GLY A 180 7.67 12.60 7.78
CA GLY A 180 8.58 12.56 8.94
C GLY A 180 8.17 13.42 10.14
N LEU A 181 7.02 14.11 10.04
CA LEU A 181 6.56 15.04 11.06
C LEU A 181 5.64 14.40 12.08
N ARG A 182 4.87 13.40 11.64
CA ARG A 182 3.89 12.70 12.47
C ARG A 182 3.79 11.26 12.04
N VAL A 183 3.93 10.37 13.02
CA VAL A 183 3.60 8.96 12.85
C VAL A 183 2.20 8.70 13.38
N THR A 184 1.41 7.95 12.63
CA THR A 184 0.17 7.34 13.11
C THR A 184 0.30 5.83 13.01
N VAL A 185 -0.19 5.13 14.03
CA VAL A 185 -0.18 3.66 14.07
C VAL A 185 -1.58 3.15 14.32
N GLN A 186 -1.96 2.11 13.59
CA GLN A 186 -3.28 1.47 13.65
C GLN A 186 -3.11 -0.03 13.82
N PHE A 187 -3.98 -0.63 14.62
CA PHE A 187 -4.20 -2.07 14.63
C PHE A 187 -5.61 -2.34 14.08
N ASN A 188 -5.70 -3.19 13.06
CA ASN A 188 -6.94 -3.58 12.42
C ASN A 188 -7.20 -5.06 12.67
N CYS A 189 -8.44 -5.38 13.00
CA CYS A 189 -8.98 -6.73 13.01
C CYS A 189 -10.18 -6.79 12.07
N LYS A 190 -10.08 -7.62 11.02
CA LYS A 190 -11.16 -7.87 10.08
C LYS A 190 -11.46 -9.36 10.00
N LEU A 191 -12.72 -9.73 10.16
CA LEU A 191 -13.16 -11.12 10.09
C LEU A 191 -14.48 -11.22 9.33
N PHE A 192 -14.45 -11.93 8.21
CA PHE A 192 -15.60 -12.32 7.43
C PHE A 192 -16.13 -13.67 7.90
N TYR A 193 -17.44 -13.73 8.11
CA TYR A 193 -18.13 -14.95 8.52
C TYR A 193 -18.48 -15.83 7.30
N PRO A 194 -18.48 -17.16 7.45
CA PRO A 194 -18.78 -18.09 6.37
C PRO A 194 -20.08 -17.72 5.67
N ASN A 195 -20.07 -17.77 4.33
CA ASN A 195 -21.24 -17.52 3.49
C ASN A 195 -21.91 -16.15 3.71
N ASN A 196 -21.21 -15.17 4.31
CA ASN A 196 -21.77 -13.88 4.71
C ASN A 196 -23.04 -14.03 5.56
N GLU A 197 -23.09 -15.04 6.44
CA GLU A 197 -24.25 -15.32 7.29
C GLU A 197 -24.63 -14.15 8.21
N LYS A 198 -23.66 -13.26 8.50
CA LYS A 198 -23.84 -12.03 9.26
C LYS A 198 -22.82 -10.97 8.82
N PRO A 199 -23.00 -9.69 9.20
CA PRO A 199 -22.04 -8.64 8.90
C PRO A 199 -20.64 -9.00 9.39
N PHE A 200 -19.62 -8.72 8.58
CA PHE A 200 -18.23 -8.94 8.98
C PHE A 200 -17.86 -8.08 10.21
N LEU A 201 -16.95 -8.60 11.02
CA LEU A 201 -16.33 -7.82 12.08
C LEU A 201 -15.27 -6.90 11.47
N TRP A 202 -15.30 -5.64 11.86
CA TRP A 202 -14.29 -4.63 11.52
C TRP A 202 -14.00 -3.76 12.74
N ALA A 203 -12.77 -3.87 13.24
CA ALA A 203 -12.20 -3.02 14.26
C ALA A 203 -10.92 -2.39 13.69
N SER A 204 -10.81 -1.06 13.80
CA SER A 204 -9.66 -0.29 13.34
C SER A 204 -9.36 0.73 14.41
N ASP A 205 -8.36 0.42 15.21
CA ASP A 205 -8.10 1.10 16.47
C ASP A 205 -6.74 1.80 16.42
N PRO A 206 -6.71 3.13 16.62
CA PRO A 206 -5.44 3.84 16.71
C PRO A 206 -4.73 3.39 17.98
N VAL A 207 -3.44 3.07 17.85
CA VAL A 207 -2.62 2.63 18.99
C VAL A 207 -1.58 3.69 19.36
N HIS A 208 -1.18 3.67 20.63
CA HIS A 208 -0.33 4.69 21.24
C HIS A 208 0.85 4.06 21.98
N ASN A 209 1.84 4.89 22.32
CA ASN A 209 3.07 4.46 23.00
C ASN A 209 3.74 3.28 22.29
N TYR A 210 3.76 3.33 20.96
CA TYR A 210 4.32 2.26 20.16
C TYR A 210 5.85 2.22 20.22
N GLY A 211 6.41 1.04 19.98
CA GLY A 211 7.84 0.79 19.89
C GLY A 211 8.13 -0.52 19.19
N PHE A 212 9.42 -0.78 18.98
CA PHE A 212 9.92 -2.01 18.41
C PHE A 212 10.93 -2.64 19.39
N ASP A 213 11.20 -3.93 19.25
CA ASP A 213 12.37 -4.54 19.90
C ASP A 213 13.68 -3.94 19.34
N GLU A 214 14.80 -4.20 20.03
CA GLU A 214 16.12 -3.64 19.66
C GLU A 214 16.51 -3.98 18.22
N ASP A 215 16.09 -5.14 17.73
CA ASP A 215 16.40 -5.62 16.39
C ASP A 215 15.38 -5.23 15.31
N GLN A 216 14.28 -4.56 15.68
CA GLN A 216 13.15 -4.19 14.82
C GLN A 216 12.37 -5.35 14.16
N HIS A 217 12.25 -6.51 14.79
CA HIS A 217 11.41 -7.60 14.28
C HIS A 217 10.02 -7.64 14.92
N SER A 218 9.89 -7.10 16.13
CA SER A 218 8.67 -7.17 16.93
C SER A 218 8.11 -5.77 17.16
N PHE A 219 6.78 -5.66 17.15
CA PHE A 219 6.06 -4.41 17.37
C PHE A 219 5.28 -4.46 18.69
N TYR A 220 5.31 -3.36 19.42
CA TYR A 220 4.60 -3.20 20.68
C TYR A 220 3.87 -1.86 20.69
N ALA A 221 2.71 -1.82 21.34
CA ALA A 221 1.98 -0.60 21.67
C ALA A 221 1.08 -0.87 22.90
N ASP A 222 0.42 0.17 23.42
CA ASP A 222 -0.58 -0.02 24.47
C ASP A 222 -1.66 -1.01 24.04
N GLY A 223 -1.72 -2.15 24.73
CA GLY A 223 -2.70 -3.20 24.46
C GLY A 223 -2.44 -4.03 23.19
N VAL A 224 -1.30 -3.90 22.51
CA VAL A 224 -0.94 -4.71 21.33
C VAL A 224 0.51 -5.19 21.41
N SER A 225 0.74 -6.47 21.13
CA SER A 225 2.06 -7.00 20.79
C SER A 225 2.00 -7.90 19.56
N ILE A 226 3.01 -7.78 18.69
CA ILE A 226 3.25 -8.64 17.52
C ILE A 226 4.72 -9.05 17.61
N GLU A 227 4.95 -10.28 18.03
CA GLU A 227 6.27 -10.73 18.49
C GLU A 227 6.79 -11.84 17.58
N LEU A 228 7.93 -11.60 16.93
CA LEU A 228 8.62 -12.64 16.17
C LEU A 228 9.41 -13.53 17.13
N ALA A 229 9.17 -14.83 17.05
CA ALA A 229 9.93 -15.82 17.81
C ALA A 229 11.43 -15.73 17.50
N ALA A 230 12.27 -16.12 18.48
CA ALA A 230 13.71 -16.01 18.38
C ALA A 230 14.29 -16.70 17.14
N ASP A 231 13.70 -17.84 16.73
CA ASP A 231 14.07 -18.63 15.56
C ASP A 231 13.58 -18.06 14.21
N GLY A 232 12.73 -17.02 14.24
CA GLY A 232 12.16 -16.37 13.06
C GLY A 232 11.06 -17.17 12.37
N ASN A 233 10.47 -18.19 13.02
CA ASN A 233 9.49 -19.08 12.39
C ASN A 233 8.03 -18.80 12.74
N SER A 234 7.77 -18.03 13.80
CA SER A 234 6.40 -17.73 14.20
C SER A 234 6.21 -16.34 14.76
N TYR A 235 5.03 -15.76 14.53
CA TYR A 235 4.56 -14.55 15.20
C TYR A 235 3.49 -14.90 16.25
N GLU A 236 3.60 -14.35 17.45
CA GLU A 236 2.48 -14.24 18.39
C GLU A 236 1.88 -12.84 18.30
N ILE A 237 0.55 -12.76 18.16
CA ILE A 237 -0.19 -11.50 18.07
C ILE A 237 -1.20 -11.47 19.21
N LYS A 238 -1.07 -10.49 20.09
CA LYS A 238 -1.99 -10.23 21.19
C LYS A 238 -2.51 -8.81 21.06
N ALA A 239 -3.82 -8.64 21.07
CA ALA A 239 -4.44 -7.31 21.05
C ALA A 239 -5.66 -7.27 21.96
N ALA A 240 -5.67 -6.33 22.90
CA ALA A 240 -6.78 -6.06 23.82
C ALA A 240 -7.18 -4.57 23.77
N VAL A 241 -7.06 -3.95 22.59
CA VAL A 241 -7.41 -2.54 22.35
C VAL A 241 -8.91 -2.31 22.20
N ASN A 242 -9.65 -3.35 21.84
CA ASN A 242 -11.07 -3.28 21.56
C ASN A 242 -11.76 -4.53 22.11
N GLU A 243 -12.69 -4.35 23.06
CA GLU A 243 -13.42 -5.45 23.70
C GLU A 243 -14.29 -6.25 22.70
N ASN A 244 -14.56 -5.70 21.52
CA ASN A 244 -15.28 -6.39 20.45
C ASN A 244 -14.38 -7.30 19.61
N SER A 245 -13.06 -7.23 19.80
CA SER A 245 -12.07 -7.97 19.03
C SER A 245 -10.79 -8.17 19.84
N MET A 246 -10.87 -8.97 20.91
CA MET A 246 -9.66 -9.34 21.66
C MET A 246 -8.97 -10.49 20.92
N VAL A 247 -7.71 -10.27 20.54
CA VAL A 247 -6.93 -11.17 19.69
C VAL A 247 -5.88 -11.88 20.54
N ASN A 248 -5.77 -13.20 20.37
CA ASN A 248 -4.63 -13.98 20.84
C ASN A 248 -4.39 -15.11 19.83
N VAL A 249 -3.47 -14.90 18.90
CA VAL A 249 -3.23 -15.81 17.78
C VAL A 249 -1.75 -16.01 17.55
N LYS A 250 -1.40 -17.20 17.07
CA LYS A 250 -0.06 -17.55 16.64
C LYS A 250 -0.06 -17.96 15.17
N PHE A 251 0.86 -17.38 14.42
CA PHE A 251 1.17 -17.75 13.04
C PHE A 251 2.50 -18.47 13.01
N THR A 252 2.55 -19.71 12.54
CA THR A 252 3.81 -20.44 12.34
C THR A 252 3.97 -20.69 10.85
N ARG A 253 5.07 -20.25 10.23
CA ARG A 253 5.31 -20.49 8.81
C ARG A 253 5.43 -21.99 8.55
N THR A 254 4.75 -22.49 7.52
CA THR A 254 4.84 -23.89 7.09
C THR A 254 5.57 -24.05 5.78
N ALA A 255 5.94 -22.96 5.10
CA ALA A 255 6.78 -22.96 3.91
C ALA A 255 7.81 -21.81 4.00
N PRO A 256 8.92 -21.87 3.24
CA PRO A 256 9.84 -20.74 3.10
C PRO A 256 9.11 -19.47 2.66
N GLY A 257 9.43 -18.35 3.31
CA GLY A 257 8.99 -17.04 2.85
C GLY A 257 9.76 -16.61 1.61
N PHE A 258 9.21 -15.69 0.82
CA PHE A 258 9.91 -15.17 -0.35
C PHE A 258 9.69 -13.68 -0.60
N MET A 259 10.61 -13.11 -1.38
CA MET A 259 10.50 -11.80 -2.03
C MET A 259 10.98 -11.93 -3.48
N GLY A 260 10.47 -11.06 -4.37
CA GLY A 260 10.97 -11.00 -5.75
C GLY A 260 12.39 -10.42 -5.81
N GLY A 261 13.18 -10.83 -6.81
CA GLY A 261 14.53 -10.29 -6.95
C GLY A 261 15.45 -10.63 -5.77
N LYS A 262 16.43 -9.77 -5.53
CA LYS A 262 17.37 -9.88 -4.41
C LYS A 262 16.81 -9.37 -3.08
N ASP A 263 16.02 -8.31 -3.12
CA ASP A 263 15.62 -7.52 -1.94
C ASP A 263 14.13 -7.13 -1.91
N GLY A 264 13.32 -7.65 -2.84
CA GLY A 264 11.90 -7.32 -2.94
C GLY A 264 11.59 -5.89 -3.40
N MET A 265 12.60 -5.06 -3.66
CA MET A 265 12.42 -3.62 -3.77
C MET A 265 12.16 -3.16 -5.21
N THR A 266 11.14 -2.36 -5.40
CA THR A 266 10.93 -1.50 -6.56
C THR A 266 11.32 -0.08 -6.19
N ASN A 267 12.13 0.57 -7.02
CA ASN A 267 12.59 1.94 -6.79
C ASN A 267 11.96 2.91 -7.80
N TYR A 268 11.74 4.14 -7.34
CA TYR A 268 11.23 5.25 -8.14
C TYR A 268 12.28 6.37 -8.14
N GLY A 269 12.62 6.87 -9.32
CA GLY A 269 13.64 7.87 -9.49
C GLY A 269 14.30 7.82 -10.86
N THR A 270 14.67 8.98 -11.40
CA THR A 270 15.51 9.07 -12.60
C THR A 270 16.98 8.75 -12.33
N ASP A 271 17.41 8.82 -11.07
CA ASP A 271 18.72 8.33 -10.61
C ASP A 271 18.52 7.07 -9.75
N PRO A 272 18.84 5.87 -10.26
CA PRO A 272 18.74 4.62 -9.51
C PRO A 272 19.59 4.58 -8.23
N LYS A 273 20.59 5.46 -8.10
CA LYS A 273 21.44 5.57 -6.89
C LYS A 273 20.84 6.49 -5.82
N ALA A 274 19.83 7.26 -6.17
CA ALA A 274 19.15 8.20 -5.28
C ALA A 274 17.63 8.16 -5.54
N PRO A 275 16.97 7.00 -5.31
CA PRO A 275 15.53 6.90 -5.51
C PRO A 275 14.78 7.84 -4.54
N TRP A 276 13.72 8.47 -5.02
CA TRP A 276 12.84 9.31 -4.20
C TRP A 276 11.68 8.53 -3.58
N GLY A 277 11.45 7.29 -4.04
CA GLY A 277 10.40 6.43 -3.55
C GLY A 277 10.77 4.96 -3.70
N SER A 278 10.13 4.12 -2.90
CA SER A 278 10.43 2.70 -2.86
C SER A 278 9.21 1.88 -2.45
N MET A 279 9.14 0.64 -2.89
CA MET A 279 8.07 -0.30 -2.53
C MET A 279 8.61 -1.72 -2.44
N HIS A 280 8.21 -2.48 -1.43
CA HIS A 280 8.48 -3.92 -1.39
C HIS A 280 7.30 -4.71 -0.84
N HIS A 281 7.30 -6.01 -1.17
CA HIS A 281 6.37 -7.00 -0.62
C HIS A 281 7.14 -8.28 -0.29
N HIS A 282 7.15 -8.64 0.99
CA HIS A 282 7.73 -9.87 1.51
C HIS A 282 6.61 -10.77 2.02
N PHE A 283 6.68 -12.05 1.71
CA PHE A 283 5.60 -12.99 1.99
C PHE A 283 6.04 -14.18 2.82
N TRP A 284 5.25 -14.54 3.84
CA TRP A 284 5.16 -15.95 4.24
C TRP A 284 3.95 -16.54 3.54
N PRO A 285 4.15 -17.38 2.51
CA PRO A 285 3.06 -17.76 1.63
C PRO A 285 2.08 -18.74 2.27
N ARG A 286 2.53 -19.43 3.31
CA ARG A 286 1.76 -20.45 4.00
C ARG A 286 2.17 -20.50 5.46
N CYS A 287 1.18 -20.38 6.32
CA CYS A 287 1.31 -20.50 7.77
C CYS A 287 0.23 -21.43 8.30
N SER A 288 0.51 -22.12 9.40
CA SER A 288 -0.51 -22.64 10.30
C SER A 288 -0.91 -21.54 11.28
N VAL A 289 -2.21 -21.41 11.52
CA VAL A 289 -2.79 -20.43 12.45
C VAL A 289 -3.47 -21.18 13.58
N GLU A 290 -3.26 -20.73 14.82
CA GLU A 290 -3.93 -21.22 16.02
C GLU A 290 -4.20 -20.07 16.99
N GLY A 291 -5.24 -20.21 17.82
CA GLY A 291 -5.68 -19.16 18.75
C GLY A 291 -7.04 -18.60 18.37
N THR A 292 -7.45 -17.50 18.98
CA THR A 292 -8.83 -17.03 18.89
C THR A 292 -8.97 -15.51 18.78
N ILE A 293 -10.15 -15.09 18.30
CA ILE A 293 -10.66 -13.73 18.43
C ILE A 293 -11.92 -13.79 19.30
N ILE A 294 -11.91 -13.11 20.44
CA ILE A 294 -13.10 -12.94 21.27
C ILE A 294 -13.88 -11.73 20.75
N THR A 295 -15.10 -12.00 20.32
CA THR A 295 -16.05 -11.00 19.82
C THR A 295 -17.21 -10.81 20.81
N LYS A 296 -18.05 -9.80 20.58
CA LYS A 296 -19.32 -9.64 21.32
C LYS A 296 -20.24 -10.85 21.29
N GLU A 297 -20.18 -11.63 20.19
CA GLU A 297 -21.04 -12.79 19.98
C GLU A 297 -20.42 -14.10 20.50
N GLY A 298 -19.17 -14.03 20.98
CA GLY A 298 -18.43 -15.17 21.48
C GLY A 298 -17.06 -15.31 20.84
N GLU A 299 -16.40 -16.40 21.19
CA GLU A 299 -15.07 -16.74 20.73
C GLU A 299 -15.11 -17.36 19.32
N VAL A 300 -14.22 -16.88 18.45
CA VAL A 300 -13.99 -17.46 17.12
C VAL A 300 -12.65 -18.17 17.14
N ASP A 301 -12.68 -19.49 16.91
CA ASP A 301 -11.48 -20.30 16.69
C ASP A 301 -10.85 -19.97 15.33
N LEU A 302 -9.57 -19.59 15.37
CA LEU A 302 -8.79 -19.25 14.19
C LEU A 302 -7.95 -20.39 13.64
N LYS A 303 -8.08 -21.60 14.19
CA LYS A 303 -7.37 -22.76 13.68
C LYS A 303 -7.54 -22.89 12.16
N GLY A 304 -6.42 -22.95 11.45
CA GLY A 304 -6.41 -23.10 10.00
C GLY A 304 -5.11 -22.66 9.35
N ARG A 305 -5.23 -21.97 8.21
CA ARG A 305 -4.12 -21.50 7.38
C ARG A 305 -4.01 -19.98 7.40
N GLY A 306 -2.84 -19.47 7.05
CA GLY A 306 -2.61 -18.05 6.92
C GLY A 306 -1.49 -17.68 5.97
N MET A 307 -1.33 -16.37 5.81
CA MET A 307 -0.29 -15.77 4.97
C MET A 307 0.13 -14.45 5.60
N LEU A 308 1.43 -14.19 5.67
CA LEU A 308 1.96 -12.88 6.07
C LEU A 308 2.34 -12.09 4.82
N SER A 309 1.91 -10.83 4.77
CA SER A 309 2.44 -9.80 3.88
C SER A 309 3.09 -8.71 4.70
N HIS A 310 4.41 -8.58 4.63
CA HIS A 310 5.14 -7.40 5.11
C HIS A 310 5.41 -6.50 3.91
N ALA A 311 4.84 -5.30 3.93
CA ALA A 311 4.90 -4.38 2.81
C ALA A 311 5.36 -3.00 3.26
N LEU A 312 6.15 -2.35 2.41
CA LEU A 312 6.54 -0.96 2.54
C LEU A 312 6.14 -0.20 1.28
N GLN A 313 5.63 1.00 1.47
CA GLN A 313 5.42 1.99 0.43
C GLN A 313 6.03 3.31 0.90
N GLY A 314 7.28 3.56 0.50
CA GLY A 314 8.02 4.79 0.73
C GLY A 314 7.60 5.93 -0.20
N MET A 315 6.30 6.15 -0.38
CA MET A 315 5.74 7.29 -1.12
C MET A 315 4.23 7.41 -0.88
N LYS A 316 3.60 8.49 -1.37
CA LYS A 316 2.14 8.61 -1.31
C LYS A 316 1.48 7.58 -2.25
N PRO A 317 0.36 6.94 -1.86
CA PRO A 317 -0.27 5.89 -2.65
C PRO A 317 -0.54 6.24 -4.13
N HIS A 318 -1.09 7.42 -4.39
CA HIS A 318 -1.45 7.87 -5.75
C HIS A 318 -0.24 8.19 -6.63
N HIS A 319 0.96 8.38 -6.07
CA HIS A 319 2.18 8.48 -6.86
C HIS A 319 2.82 7.10 -7.11
N ALA A 320 2.47 6.09 -6.29
CA ALA A 320 3.05 4.76 -6.36
C ALA A 320 2.34 3.89 -7.41
N ALA A 321 1.00 3.88 -7.36
CA ALA A 321 0.20 2.97 -8.17
C ALA A 321 -1.16 3.58 -8.53
N ALA A 322 -1.57 3.33 -9.78
CA ALA A 322 -2.90 3.66 -10.28
C ALA A 322 -3.92 2.54 -10.02
N ARG A 323 -3.46 1.28 -9.99
CA ARG A 323 -4.28 0.12 -9.69
C ARG A 323 -3.46 -1.03 -9.11
N TRP A 324 -4.13 -1.93 -8.40
CA TRP A 324 -3.54 -3.14 -7.83
C TRP A 324 -4.41 -4.36 -8.08
N ASN A 325 -3.74 -5.50 -8.25
CA ASN A 325 -4.34 -6.82 -8.18
C ASN A 325 -3.59 -7.62 -7.10
N PHE A 326 -4.33 -8.16 -6.14
CA PHE A 326 -3.79 -9.06 -5.13
C PHE A 326 -4.58 -10.34 -5.15
N ALA A 327 -3.89 -11.49 -5.26
CA ALA A 327 -4.47 -12.81 -5.14
C ALA A 327 -3.73 -13.59 -4.06
N ASN A 328 -4.48 -14.13 -3.10
CA ASN A 328 -4.00 -15.04 -2.08
C ASN A 328 -4.92 -16.26 -2.04
N PHE A 329 -4.55 -17.29 -2.80
CA PHE A 329 -5.24 -18.57 -2.80
C PHE A 329 -4.68 -19.49 -1.73
N GLN A 330 -5.55 -20.11 -0.95
CA GLN A 330 -5.21 -21.08 0.09
C GLN A 330 -6.08 -22.32 -0.02
N SER A 331 -5.42 -23.47 -0.13
CA SER A 331 -6.03 -24.80 -0.24
C SER A 331 -5.35 -25.79 0.73
N PRO A 332 -5.88 -27.02 0.90
CA PRO A 332 -5.29 -28.04 1.76
C PRO A 332 -3.81 -28.30 1.52
N SER A 333 -3.33 -28.19 0.28
CA SER A 333 -1.95 -28.54 -0.09
C SER A 333 -1.15 -27.36 -0.64
N TYR A 334 -1.82 -26.35 -1.21
CA TYR A 334 -1.15 -25.25 -1.90
C TYR A 334 -1.53 -23.86 -1.40
N SER A 335 -0.60 -22.93 -1.53
CA SER A 335 -0.89 -21.51 -1.61
C SER A 335 -0.33 -20.91 -2.90
N ALA A 336 -1.06 -19.97 -3.49
CA ALA A 336 -0.63 -19.26 -4.70
C ALA A 336 -0.88 -17.77 -4.54
N ILE A 337 0.17 -16.97 -4.72
CA ILE A 337 0.18 -15.54 -4.41
C ILE A 337 0.52 -14.75 -5.67
N ILE A 338 -0.20 -13.66 -5.89
CA ILE A 338 0.16 -12.59 -6.83
C ILE A 338 -0.01 -11.26 -6.09
N MET A 339 1.01 -10.43 -6.14
CA MET A 339 0.90 -9.00 -5.89
C MET A 339 1.35 -8.28 -7.15
N GLU A 340 0.43 -7.54 -7.76
CA GLU A 340 0.66 -6.78 -8.98
C GLU A 340 0.16 -5.36 -8.78
N PHE A 341 0.93 -4.38 -9.24
CA PHE A 341 0.44 -3.03 -9.41
C PHE A 341 0.81 -2.47 -10.77
N THR A 342 0.00 -1.53 -11.23
CA THR A 342 0.32 -0.70 -12.38
C THR A 342 0.58 0.71 -11.86
N THR A 343 1.72 1.27 -12.23
CA THR A 343 2.07 2.64 -11.88
C THR A 343 1.13 3.67 -12.53
N PRO A 344 1.10 4.91 -12.04
CA PRO A 344 0.50 6.02 -12.79
C PRO A 344 1.15 6.21 -14.16
N ALA A 345 0.48 6.97 -15.03
CA ALA A 345 0.98 7.34 -16.36
C ALA A 345 2.35 8.04 -16.32
N SER A 346 2.66 8.73 -15.22
CA SER A 346 3.96 9.35 -14.96
C SER A 346 5.15 8.38 -15.05
N TYR A 347 4.92 7.08 -14.82
CA TYR A 347 5.92 6.01 -14.97
C TYR A 347 5.53 5.04 -16.09
N ALA A 348 4.89 5.56 -17.15
CA ALA A 348 4.47 4.84 -18.34
C ALA A 348 3.53 3.64 -18.09
N SER A 349 2.72 3.69 -17.02
CA SER A 349 1.81 2.60 -16.65
C SER A 349 2.52 1.24 -16.57
N THR A 350 3.74 1.25 -16.03
CA THR A 350 4.56 0.06 -15.84
C THR A 350 3.87 -0.91 -14.90
N VAL A 351 3.83 -2.19 -15.29
CA VAL A 351 3.32 -3.26 -14.44
C VAL A 351 4.47 -3.85 -13.65
N VAL A 352 4.31 -3.89 -12.33
CA VAL A 352 5.27 -4.48 -11.40
C VAL A 352 4.57 -5.63 -10.68
N ARG A 353 5.26 -6.78 -10.58
CA ARG A 353 4.66 -7.99 -10.05
C ARG A 353 5.65 -8.80 -9.22
N VAL A 354 5.10 -9.49 -8.21
CA VAL A 354 5.74 -10.58 -7.47
C VAL A 354 4.72 -11.69 -7.34
N CYS A 355 5.10 -12.94 -7.63
CA CYS A 355 4.22 -14.09 -7.47
C CYS A 355 4.99 -15.33 -7.01
N GLY A 356 4.25 -16.33 -6.53
CA GLY A 356 4.83 -17.61 -6.16
C GLY A 356 3.78 -18.63 -5.75
N ILE A 357 4.16 -19.89 -5.77
CA ILE A 357 3.36 -21.02 -5.30
C ILE A 357 4.16 -21.78 -4.24
N ALA A 358 3.52 -22.09 -3.12
CA ALA A 358 4.11 -22.87 -2.05
C ALA A 358 3.25 -24.10 -1.71
N THR A 359 3.91 -25.10 -1.16
CA THR A 359 3.30 -26.24 -0.47
C THR A 359 3.97 -26.40 0.90
N ASP A 360 3.51 -27.33 1.73
CA ASP A 360 4.11 -27.52 3.04
C ASP A 360 5.59 -27.90 2.93
N GLY A 361 6.43 -27.17 3.65
CA GLY A 361 7.87 -27.30 3.71
C GLY A 361 8.63 -26.75 2.51
N LYS A 362 7.96 -26.30 1.43
CA LYS A 362 8.64 -25.99 0.17
C LYS A 362 7.96 -24.88 -0.65
N LEU A 363 8.76 -23.98 -1.20
CA LEU A 363 8.35 -23.11 -2.30
C LEU A 363 8.47 -23.89 -3.62
N LEU A 364 7.38 -24.00 -4.39
CA LEU A 364 7.46 -24.57 -5.73
C LEU A 364 8.22 -23.64 -6.66
N PHE A 365 7.90 -22.34 -6.62
CA PHE A 365 8.68 -21.27 -7.23
C PHE A 365 8.21 -19.90 -6.71
N ALA A 366 9.01 -18.87 -6.94
CA ALA A 366 8.59 -17.47 -6.97
C ALA A 366 9.34 -16.73 -8.07
N ASN A 367 8.76 -15.64 -8.59
CA ASN A 367 9.39 -14.76 -9.57
C ASN A 367 8.64 -13.43 -9.69
N THR A 368 9.01 -12.60 -10.66
CA THR A 368 8.44 -11.26 -10.90
C THR A 368 7.72 -11.13 -12.24
N ASP A 369 7.83 -12.13 -13.12
CA ASP A 369 7.33 -12.13 -14.50
C ASP A 369 6.40 -13.30 -14.82
N GLY A 370 6.43 -14.36 -14.03
CA GLY A 370 5.69 -15.60 -14.21
C GLY A 370 4.27 -15.57 -13.66
N ALA A 371 3.56 -14.46 -13.83
CA ALA A 371 2.14 -14.42 -13.52
C ALA A 371 1.36 -13.44 -14.41
N LYS A 372 0.08 -13.75 -14.60
CA LYS A 372 -0.87 -12.94 -15.37
C LYS A 372 -2.20 -12.86 -14.63
N VAL A 373 -2.75 -11.65 -14.54
CA VAL A 373 -4.07 -11.39 -13.97
C VAL A 373 -4.96 -10.77 -15.04
N GLU A 374 -6.18 -11.28 -15.21
CA GLU A 374 -7.17 -10.71 -16.12
C GLU A 374 -8.53 -10.63 -15.42
N HIS A 375 -9.14 -9.45 -15.42
CA HIS A 375 -10.56 -9.28 -15.09
C HIS A 375 -11.37 -9.68 -16.32
N THR A 376 -11.78 -10.95 -16.37
CA THR A 376 -12.45 -11.54 -17.55
C THR A 376 -13.86 -11.01 -17.76
N GLU A 377 -14.50 -10.56 -16.68
CA GLU A 377 -15.78 -9.85 -16.72
C GLU A 377 -15.78 -8.72 -15.70
N THR A 378 -16.41 -7.60 -16.06
CA THR A 378 -16.52 -6.42 -15.20
C THR A 378 -17.90 -5.80 -15.31
N LYS A 379 -18.34 -5.10 -14.27
CA LYS A 379 -19.47 -4.17 -14.31
C LYS A 379 -18.97 -2.77 -13.94
N GLN A 380 -19.58 -1.74 -14.49
CA GLN A 380 -19.34 -0.38 -14.01
C GLN A 380 -20.10 -0.15 -12.71
N ASP A 381 -19.42 0.41 -11.72
CA ASP A 381 -20.06 0.88 -10.49
C ASP A 381 -20.51 2.35 -10.61
N GLU A 382 -21.13 2.88 -9.55
CA GLU A 382 -21.65 4.26 -9.53
C GLU A 382 -20.57 5.34 -9.63
N THR A 383 -19.29 4.96 -9.51
CA THR A 383 -18.14 5.85 -9.62
C THR A 383 -17.42 5.73 -10.96
N GLY A 384 -17.86 4.80 -11.81
CA GLY A 384 -17.32 4.54 -13.14
C GLY A 384 -16.19 3.51 -13.16
N TRP A 385 -15.81 2.93 -12.02
CA TRP A 385 -14.80 1.87 -11.98
C TRP A 385 -15.34 0.57 -12.55
N ALA A 386 -14.47 -0.15 -13.26
CA ALA A 386 -14.75 -1.48 -13.79
C ALA A 386 -14.55 -2.55 -12.71
N GLU A 387 -15.50 -2.63 -11.77
CA GLU A 387 -15.52 -3.66 -10.72
C GLU A 387 -15.52 -5.06 -11.36
N PRO A 388 -14.56 -5.95 -11.02
CA PRO A 388 -14.52 -7.29 -11.59
C PRO A 388 -15.65 -8.18 -11.05
N THR A 389 -16.27 -8.96 -11.93
CA THR A 389 -17.27 -9.98 -11.59
C THR A 389 -16.77 -11.40 -11.86
N ALA A 390 -15.75 -11.54 -12.70
CA ALA A 390 -14.99 -12.76 -12.92
C ALA A 390 -13.53 -12.41 -13.22
N ALA A 391 -12.61 -13.31 -12.88
CA ALA A 391 -11.19 -13.13 -13.14
C ALA A 391 -10.48 -14.46 -13.41
N SER A 392 -9.32 -14.36 -14.06
CA SER A 392 -8.37 -15.46 -14.23
C SER A 392 -6.98 -15.06 -13.76
N TYR A 393 -6.30 -16.01 -13.13
CA TYR A 393 -4.97 -15.89 -12.58
C TYR A 393 -4.15 -17.06 -13.12
N HIS A 394 -3.01 -16.73 -13.73
CA HIS A 394 -2.06 -17.69 -14.25
C HIS A 394 -0.72 -17.51 -13.55
N TRP A 395 -0.06 -18.62 -13.29
CA TRP A 395 1.28 -18.72 -12.71
C TRP A 395 2.14 -19.61 -13.60
N ALA A 396 3.37 -19.20 -13.83
CA ALA A 396 4.38 -19.95 -14.56
C ALA A 396 5.76 -19.78 -13.91
N GLY A 397 6.51 -20.86 -13.78
CA GLY A 397 7.83 -20.81 -13.18
C GLY A 397 8.53 -22.15 -13.24
N LYS A 398 9.62 -22.28 -12.49
CA LYS A 398 10.39 -23.51 -12.41
C LYS A 398 10.67 -23.87 -10.97
N THR A 399 10.59 -25.15 -10.66
CA THR A 399 11.10 -25.67 -9.40
C THR A 399 12.61 -25.52 -9.31
N GLU A 400 13.14 -25.64 -8.09
CA GLU A 400 14.59 -25.67 -7.84
C GLU A 400 15.32 -26.75 -8.67
N ASP A 401 14.69 -27.90 -8.91
CA ASP A 401 15.20 -28.98 -9.78
C ASP A 401 14.91 -28.76 -11.28
N GLY A 402 14.40 -27.60 -11.66
CA GLY A 402 14.24 -27.17 -13.06
C GLY A 402 12.98 -27.67 -13.77
N LYS A 403 12.03 -28.28 -13.05
CA LYS A 403 10.75 -28.70 -13.65
C LYS A 403 9.86 -27.49 -13.87
N GLU A 404 9.22 -27.44 -15.04
CA GLU A 404 8.21 -26.43 -15.34
C GLU A 404 7.02 -26.57 -14.37
N VAL A 405 6.59 -25.44 -13.82
CA VAL A 405 5.38 -25.32 -13.00
C VAL A 405 4.44 -24.35 -13.68
N THR A 406 3.19 -24.75 -13.90
CA THR A 406 2.12 -23.83 -14.30
C THR A 406 0.93 -24.00 -13.38
N ALA A 407 0.22 -22.92 -13.07
CA ALA A 407 -1.08 -23.03 -12.42
C ALA A 407 -2.09 -22.07 -13.02
N ASP A 408 -3.34 -22.51 -13.07
CA ASP A 408 -4.48 -21.75 -13.55
C ASP A 408 -5.58 -21.73 -12.49
N LEU A 409 -6.11 -20.55 -12.21
CA LEU A 409 -7.25 -20.34 -11.34
C LEU A 409 -8.18 -19.34 -12.04
N ALA A 410 -9.41 -19.72 -12.33
CA ALA A 410 -10.36 -18.83 -12.99
C ALA A 410 -11.78 -19.10 -12.54
N GLY A 411 -12.61 -18.06 -12.54
CA GLY A 411 -14.04 -18.21 -12.26
C GLY A 411 -14.72 -16.90 -11.89
N SER A 412 -16.01 -17.01 -11.57
CA SER A 412 -16.77 -15.89 -11.01
C SER A 412 -16.24 -15.52 -9.64
N LEU A 413 -16.09 -14.22 -9.39
CA LEU A 413 -15.75 -13.69 -8.06
C LEU A 413 -16.97 -13.57 -7.15
N GLY A 414 -18.18 -13.70 -7.72
CA GLY A 414 -19.43 -13.50 -7.01
C GLY A 414 -19.63 -12.04 -6.57
N LYS A 415 -20.41 -11.85 -5.51
CA LYS A 415 -20.58 -10.53 -4.88
C LYS A 415 -19.34 -10.23 -4.03
N ASN A 416 -18.81 -8.99 -4.13
CA ASN A 416 -17.75 -8.55 -3.22
C ASN A 416 -18.19 -8.72 -1.75
N ILE A 417 -17.25 -9.15 -0.91
CA ILE A 417 -17.46 -9.31 0.53
C ILE A 417 -17.27 -7.98 1.27
N ASP A 418 -16.53 -7.05 0.65
CA ASP A 418 -16.47 -5.66 1.04
C ASP A 418 -16.04 -4.77 -0.14
N ARG A 419 -16.38 -3.49 -0.04
CA ARG A 419 -15.87 -2.43 -0.90
C ARG A 419 -15.38 -1.28 -0.03
N VAL A 420 -14.06 -1.14 0.07
CA VAL A 420 -13.42 -0.13 0.89
C VAL A 420 -13.34 1.19 0.13
N ASP A 421 -13.98 2.24 0.66
CA ASP A 421 -13.81 3.61 0.19
C ASP A 421 -12.57 4.21 0.87
N VAL A 422 -11.43 4.22 0.18
CA VAL A 422 -10.16 4.66 0.79
C VAL A 422 -10.26 6.11 1.28
N MET A 423 -11.05 6.97 0.62
CA MET A 423 -11.23 8.36 1.02
C MET A 423 -12.09 8.50 2.27
N ALA A 424 -13.09 7.64 2.47
CA ALA A 424 -13.87 7.62 3.70
C ALA A 424 -12.96 7.36 4.92
N GLU A 425 -11.93 6.55 4.73
CA GLU A 425 -11.02 6.09 5.76
C GLU A 425 -9.89 7.13 6.04
N VAL A 426 -9.52 7.97 5.09
CA VAL A 426 -8.56 9.07 5.34
C VAL A 426 -9.00 10.00 6.50
N PRO A 427 -8.15 10.24 7.52
CA PRO A 427 -8.48 11.15 8.62
C PRO A 427 -8.88 12.55 8.14
N GLY A 428 -9.83 13.19 8.83
CA GLY A 428 -10.44 14.45 8.41
C GLY A 428 -9.47 15.59 8.09
N PHE A 429 -8.30 15.66 8.74
CA PHE A 429 -7.30 16.69 8.46
C PHE A 429 -6.51 16.47 7.14
N ILE A 430 -6.51 15.25 6.59
CA ILE A 430 -5.91 14.93 5.29
C ILE A 430 -6.95 15.10 4.17
N LYS A 431 -8.25 14.89 4.45
CA LYS A 431 -9.33 15.07 3.46
C LYS A 431 -9.31 16.43 2.78
N THR A 432 -8.97 17.50 3.50
CA THR A 432 -8.84 18.88 2.95
C THR A 432 -7.63 19.06 2.03
N LEU A 433 -6.59 18.25 2.16
CA LEU A 433 -5.40 18.25 1.31
C LEU A 433 -5.58 17.35 0.07
N VAL A 434 -6.50 16.39 0.08
CA VAL A 434 -6.66 15.40 -1.01
C VAL A 434 -7.91 15.69 -1.86
N ALA A 435 -8.96 16.29 -1.28
CA ALA A 435 -10.20 16.61 -2.00
C ALA A 435 -10.02 17.59 -3.18
N ASN A 436 -8.88 18.27 -3.29
CA ASN A 436 -8.58 19.19 -4.39
C ASN A 436 -7.69 18.58 -5.48
N ALA A 437 -7.11 17.38 -5.26
CA ALA A 437 -6.04 16.82 -6.10
C ALA A 437 -6.46 15.63 -6.98
N ALA A 438 -7.47 14.85 -6.58
CA ALA A 438 -7.88 13.63 -7.28
C ALA A 438 -9.38 13.65 -7.53
N GLY A 439 -9.79 13.84 -8.79
CA GLY A 439 -11.19 13.66 -9.22
C GLY A 439 -11.67 12.22 -9.15
N THR A 440 -10.78 11.26 -8.82
CA THR A 440 -11.06 9.84 -8.67
C THR A 440 -11.28 9.48 -7.20
N LYS A 441 -12.25 8.59 -6.94
CA LYS A 441 -12.50 8.02 -5.62
C LYS A 441 -11.81 6.66 -5.54
N PRO A 442 -10.70 6.51 -4.79
CA PRO A 442 -10.02 5.22 -4.68
C PRO A 442 -10.89 4.18 -3.96
N TYR A 443 -11.05 3.01 -4.59
CA TYR A 443 -11.79 1.87 -4.05
C TYR A 443 -10.99 0.58 -4.08
N ILE A 444 -11.24 -0.28 -3.10
CA ILE A 444 -10.76 -1.66 -3.06
C ILE A 444 -11.98 -2.57 -3.03
N TYR A 445 -12.12 -3.43 -4.04
CA TYR A 445 -13.13 -4.48 -4.06
C TYR A 445 -12.49 -5.76 -3.55
N GLN A 446 -13.06 -6.33 -2.49
CA GLN A 446 -12.54 -7.55 -1.85
C GLN A 446 -13.48 -8.72 -2.12
N TYR A 447 -12.92 -9.90 -2.38
CA TYR A 447 -13.65 -11.12 -2.64
C TYR A 447 -13.00 -12.31 -1.93
N ALA A 448 -13.81 -13.32 -1.61
CA ALA A 448 -13.34 -14.59 -1.04
C ALA A 448 -14.01 -15.83 -1.69
N PRO A 449 -14.08 -15.96 -3.03
CA PRO A 449 -14.72 -17.12 -3.65
C PRO A 449 -13.95 -18.41 -3.36
N LYS A 450 -14.68 -19.53 -3.36
CA LYS A 450 -14.09 -20.86 -3.52
C LYS A 450 -13.88 -21.13 -5.00
N LEU A 451 -12.66 -21.48 -5.38
CA LEU A 451 -12.28 -21.78 -6.75
C LEU A 451 -11.36 -23.00 -6.76
N THR A 452 -11.27 -23.67 -7.91
CA THR A 452 -10.36 -24.82 -8.09
C THR A 452 -9.11 -24.35 -8.82
N ILE A 453 -7.94 -24.54 -8.20
CA ILE A 453 -6.65 -24.31 -8.86
C ILE A 453 -6.27 -25.58 -9.61
N LYS A 454 -5.80 -25.42 -10.84
CA LYS A 454 -5.18 -26.50 -11.62
C LYS A 454 -3.68 -26.26 -11.66
N ILE A 455 -2.90 -27.11 -11.01
CA ILE A 455 -1.45 -27.00 -10.92
C ILE A 455 -0.81 -28.14 -11.70
N LYS A 456 0.15 -27.82 -12.55
CA LYS A 456 0.99 -28.78 -13.28
C LYS A 456 2.43 -28.61 -12.85
N VAL A 457 3.09 -29.70 -12.45
CA VAL A 457 4.52 -29.76 -12.11
C VAL A 457 5.17 -30.86 -12.95
N GLY A 458 5.98 -30.48 -13.94
CA GLY A 458 6.43 -31.43 -14.97
C GLY A 458 5.23 -32.05 -15.70
N ASP A 459 5.08 -33.36 -15.63
CA ASP A 459 3.95 -34.08 -16.25
C ASP A 459 2.77 -34.32 -15.29
N GLU A 460 2.94 -34.04 -14.00
CA GLU A 460 1.92 -34.26 -12.99
C GLU A 460 0.93 -33.10 -12.97
N VAL A 461 -0.37 -33.39 -13.07
CA VAL A 461 -1.46 -32.42 -12.99
C VAL A 461 -2.32 -32.72 -11.78
N LYS A 462 -2.58 -31.71 -10.97
CA LYS A 462 -3.46 -31.76 -9.80
C LYS A 462 -4.48 -30.62 -9.87
N GLU A 463 -5.69 -30.92 -9.43
CA GLU A 463 -6.75 -29.93 -9.23
C GLU A 463 -7.14 -29.96 -7.75
N GLU A 464 -7.23 -28.79 -7.13
CA GLU A 464 -7.57 -28.67 -5.71
C GLU A 464 -8.46 -27.45 -5.47
N GLU A 465 -9.57 -27.65 -4.77
CA GLU A 465 -10.43 -26.53 -4.34
C GLU A 465 -9.79 -25.80 -3.16
N GLY A 466 -9.86 -24.48 -3.19
CA GLY A 466 -9.44 -23.62 -2.08
C GLY A 466 -10.18 -22.29 -2.09
N THR A 467 -9.83 -21.45 -1.12
CA THR A 467 -10.40 -20.11 -1.00
C THR A 467 -9.42 -19.11 -1.59
N LEU A 468 -9.88 -18.29 -2.52
CA LEU A 468 -9.14 -17.14 -3.04
C LEU A 468 -9.56 -15.90 -2.27
N PHE A 469 -8.68 -15.32 -1.44
CA PHE A 469 -8.86 -13.93 -1.03
C PHE A 469 -8.23 -13.02 -2.09
N THR A 470 -9.02 -12.19 -2.74
CA THR A 470 -8.53 -11.33 -3.82
C THR A 470 -9.03 -9.90 -3.70
N GLU A 471 -8.17 -8.97 -4.10
CA GLU A 471 -8.47 -7.54 -4.10
C GLU A 471 -8.18 -6.93 -5.48
N ALA A 472 -9.13 -6.13 -5.97
CA ALA A 472 -8.95 -5.24 -7.10
C ALA A 472 -9.00 -3.79 -6.59
N THR A 473 -7.91 -3.06 -6.72
CA THR A 473 -7.81 -1.67 -6.26
C THR A 473 -7.72 -0.73 -7.44
N PHE A 474 -8.49 0.37 -7.38
CA PHE A 474 -8.45 1.46 -8.34
C PHE A 474 -8.16 2.76 -7.60
N VAL A 475 -7.19 3.53 -8.08
CA VAL A 475 -6.70 4.75 -7.42
C VAL A 475 -6.86 5.98 -8.30
N SER A 476 -6.39 5.93 -9.55
CA SER A 476 -6.29 7.08 -10.45
C SER A 476 -6.40 6.70 -11.92
#